data_AF-F9EEH7-F1
#
_entry.id   AF-F9EEH7-F1
#
_cell.length_a   1.000
_cell.length_b   1.000
_cell.length_c   1.000
_cell.angle_alpha   90.00
_cell.angle_beta   90.00
_cell.angle_gamma   90.00
#
_symmetry.space_group_name_H-M   'P 1'
#
loop_
_entity.id
_entity.type
_entity.pdbx_description
1 polymer ?
#
loop_
_entity_poly.entity_id
_entity_poly.type
_entity_poly.pdbx_seq_one_letter_code
_entity_poly.pdbx_strand_id
1 'polypeptide(L)'
;AAALEVLEAAPGVEVDYAAVVDPDSFVDLAGAGLGLPGTGREGGGNARTAGPVLLAVAARVGATRLIDNALIELRRPSPGARPGAGTATPPGLRLDG
;
A
#
# COMPACT_ATOMS: atom_id res chain seq x y z
N ALA A 1 -0.93 0.49 9.04
CA ALA A 1 -1.05 -0.91 8.61
C ALA A 1 -1.37 -0.92 7.12
N ALA A 2 -0.76 -1.84 6.37
CA ALA A 2 -1.13 -2.06 4.97
C ALA A 2 -2.52 -2.74 4.90
N ALA A 3 -3.25 -2.61 3.78
CA ALA A 3 -4.61 -3.15 3.66
C ALA A 3 -4.69 -4.67 3.96
N LEU A 4 -3.70 -5.44 3.49
CA LEU A 4 -3.62 -6.88 3.74
C LEU A 4 -3.47 -7.20 5.24
N GLU A 5 -2.57 -6.51 5.93
CA GLU A 5 -2.32 -6.69 7.37
C GLU A 5 -3.60 -6.42 8.21
N VAL A 6 -4.41 -5.44 7.79
CA VAL A 6 -5.70 -5.16 8.43
C VAL A 6 -6.70 -6.29 8.23
N LEU A 7 -6.77 -6.86 7.02
CA LEU A 7 -7.68 -7.95 6.71
C LEU A 7 -7.27 -9.25 7.41
N GLU A 8 -5.98 -9.56 7.46
CA GLU A 8 -5.44 -10.74 8.15
C GLU A 8 -5.62 -10.67 9.68
N ALA A 9 -5.63 -9.47 10.26
CA ALA A 9 -5.91 -9.28 11.67
C ALA A 9 -7.40 -9.40 12.03
N ALA A 10 -8.30 -9.39 11.05
CA ALA A 10 -9.74 -9.43 11.28
C ALA A 10 -10.22 -10.88 11.53
N PRO A 11 -10.87 -11.16 12.68
CA PRO A 11 -11.31 -12.51 12.99
C PRO A 11 -12.41 -12.99 12.03
N GLY A 12 -12.23 -14.19 11.49
CA GLY A 12 -13.20 -14.81 10.56
C GLY A 12 -13.14 -14.30 9.12
N VAL A 13 -12.11 -13.53 8.77
CA VAL A 13 -11.84 -13.05 7.42
C VAL A 13 -10.78 -13.95 6.76
N GLU A 14 -11.13 -14.58 5.64
CA GLU A 14 -10.20 -15.30 4.76
C GLU A 14 -9.96 -14.45 3.51
N VAL A 15 -8.75 -13.92 3.31
CA VAL A 15 -8.44 -13.08 2.15
C VAL A 15 -8.28 -13.94 0.90
N ASP A 16 -9.05 -13.65 -0.15
CA ASP A 16 -8.87 -14.27 -1.46
C ASP A 16 -7.79 -13.52 -2.25
N TYR A 17 -7.89 -12.19 -2.31
CA TYR A 17 -6.86 -11.31 -2.87
C TYR A 17 -6.95 -9.88 -2.31
N ALA A 18 -5.82 -9.18 -2.33
CA ALA A 18 -5.73 -7.73 -2.16
C ALA A 18 -4.63 -7.22 -3.10
N ALA A 19 -5.00 -6.44 -4.11
CA ALA A 19 -4.07 -6.02 -5.16
C ALA A 19 -4.28 -4.55 -5.54
N VAL A 20 -3.19 -3.90 -5.94
CA VAL A 20 -3.22 -2.55 -6.50
C VAL A 20 -3.18 -2.65 -8.00
N VAL A 21 -4.22 -2.17 -8.67
CA VAL A 21 -4.35 -2.22 -10.13
C VAL A 21 -4.48 -0.81 -10.71
N ASP A 22 -4.13 -0.69 -11.98
CA ASP A 22 -4.44 0.49 -12.76
C ASP A 22 -5.96 0.63 -12.95
N PRO A 23 -6.58 1.79 -12.67
CA PRO A 23 -8.03 1.94 -12.65
C PRO A 23 -8.67 1.82 -14.05
N ASP A 24 -7.93 2.11 -15.11
CA ASP A 24 -8.44 2.07 -16.48
C ASP A 24 -8.25 0.69 -17.13
N SER A 25 -7.11 0.03 -16.85
CA SER A 25 -6.72 -1.22 -17.49
C SER A 25 -6.83 -2.47 -16.61
N PHE A 26 -7.02 -2.31 -15.29
CA PHE A 26 -7.06 -3.39 -14.29
C PHE A 26 -5.81 -4.28 -14.25
N VAL A 27 -4.68 -3.80 -14.79
CA VAL A 27 -3.39 -4.49 -14.72
C VAL A 27 -2.82 -4.30 -13.32
N ASP A 28 -2.33 -5.39 -12.72
CA ASP A 28 -1.65 -5.37 -11.43
C ASP A 28 -0.35 -4.55 -11.50
N LEU A 29 -0.31 -3.50 -10.67
CA LEU A 29 0.82 -2.58 -10.55
C LEU A 29 1.82 -3.00 -9.48
N ALA A 30 1.38 -3.80 -8.49
CA ALA A 30 2.21 -4.26 -7.38
C ALA A 30 2.90 -5.60 -7.69
N GLY A 31 2.47 -6.31 -8.74
CA GLY A 31 2.97 -7.63 -9.08
C GLY A 31 2.67 -8.68 -8.00
N ALA A 32 1.71 -8.40 -7.11
CA ALA A 32 1.28 -9.30 -6.05
C ALA A 32 0.47 -10.48 -6.58
N GLY A 33 0.01 -10.41 -7.83
CA GLY A 33 -0.81 -11.41 -8.50
C GLY A 33 -2.26 -11.31 -8.04
N LEU A 34 -3.18 -11.10 -8.98
CA LEU A 34 -4.63 -11.12 -8.73
C LEU A 34 -5.19 -12.53 -8.41
N GLY A 35 -4.33 -13.52 -8.14
CA GLY A 35 -4.73 -14.94 -8.10
C GLY A 35 -5.29 -15.47 -9.44
N LEU A 36 -5.20 -14.67 -10.51
CA LEU A 36 -5.68 -15.00 -11.85
C LEU A 36 -4.53 -15.60 -12.68
N PRO A 37 -4.80 -16.60 -13.55
CA PRO A 37 -3.78 -17.15 -14.44
C PRO A 37 -3.20 -16.03 -15.31
N GLY A 38 -1.93 -15.69 -15.06
CA GLY A 38 -1.26 -14.60 -15.72
C GLY A 38 -1.18 -14.83 -17.22
N THR A 39 -1.78 -13.95 -18.01
CA THR A 39 -1.68 -13.97 -19.47
C THR A 39 -0.35 -13.36 -19.93
N GLY A 40 0.78 -13.92 -19.48
CA GLY A 40 2.10 -13.81 -20.12
C GLY A 40 2.59 -12.42 -20.57
N ARG A 41 2.02 -11.33 -20.08
CA ARG A 41 2.52 -9.98 -20.32
C ARG A 41 3.16 -9.56 -19.03
N GLU A 42 4.49 -9.53 -19.06
CA GLU A 42 5.31 -8.86 -18.05
C GLU A 42 4.68 -7.49 -17.80
N GLY A 43 4.00 -7.35 -16.67
CA GLY A 43 3.38 -6.10 -16.23
C GLY A 43 4.50 -5.09 -16.13
N GLY A 44 4.52 -4.13 -17.06
CA GLY A 44 5.58 -3.16 -17.23
C GLY A 44 5.89 -2.49 -15.89
N GLY A 45 6.99 -2.92 -15.28
CA GLY A 45 7.44 -2.39 -14.00
C GLY A 45 7.67 -0.88 -14.07
N ASN A 46 7.30 -0.20 -12.98
CA ASN A 46 7.80 1.11 -12.57
C ASN A 46 7.45 2.35 -13.43
N ALA A 47 6.17 2.70 -13.63
CA ALA A 47 5.86 4.00 -14.25
C ALA A 47 4.63 4.78 -13.75
N ARG A 48 4.05 4.46 -12.58
CA ARG A 48 3.13 5.39 -11.88
C ARG A 48 3.32 5.37 -10.37
N THR A 49 4.49 5.82 -9.89
CA THR A 49 4.78 5.89 -8.44
C THR A 49 4.02 7.03 -7.73
N ALA A 50 3.20 7.81 -8.45
CA ALA A 50 2.27 8.76 -7.87
C ALA A 50 1.06 8.96 -8.80
N GLY A 51 -0.14 9.04 -8.22
CA GLY A 51 -1.41 9.19 -8.93
C GLY A 51 -2.48 8.19 -8.48
N PRO A 52 -3.69 8.26 -9.09
CA PRO A 52 -4.81 7.41 -8.73
C PRO A 52 -4.52 5.95 -9.12
N VAL A 53 -4.78 5.05 -8.18
CA VAL A 53 -4.77 3.59 -8.37
C VAL A 53 -6.05 3.01 -7.79
N LEU A 54 -6.43 1.81 -8.22
CA LEU A 54 -7.53 1.08 -7.63
C LEU A 54 -6.99 -0.04 -6.73
N LEU A 55 -7.35 -0.02 -5.45
CA LEU A 55 -7.16 -1.15 -4.56
C LEU A 55 -8.37 -2.09 -4.73
N ALA A 56 -8.13 -3.29 -5.22
CA ALA A 56 -9.14 -4.33 -5.34
C ALA A 56 -8.96 -5.38 -4.24
N VAL A 57 -10.03 -5.69 -3.52
CA VAL A 57 -10.02 -6.63 -2.40
C VAL A 57 -11.16 -7.62 -2.55
N ALA A 58 -10.87 -8.89 -2.29
CA ALA A 58 -11.89 -9.88 -2.02
C ALA A 58 -11.50 -10.73 -0.81
N ALA A 59 -12.50 -11.00 0.03
CA ALA A 59 -12.34 -11.85 1.18
C ALA A 59 -13.64 -12.61 1.46
N ARG A 60 -13.51 -13.78 2.08
CA ARG A 60 -14.64 -14.56 2.59
C ARG A 60 -14.84 -14.30 4.08
N VAL A 61 -16.10 -14.10 4.46
CA VAL A 61 -16.55 -14.00 5.85
C VAL A 61 -17.57 -15.10 6.07
N GLY A 62 -17.13 -16.17 6.73
CA GLY A 62 -17.89 -17.43 6.76
C GLY A 62 -18.11 -17.99 5.34
N ALA A 63 -19.37 -18.18 4.94
CA ALA A 63 -19.72 -18.69 3.62
C ALA A 63 -19.87 -17.59 2.54
N THR A 64 -19.79 -16.32 2.93
CA THR A 64 -20.07 -15.20 2.03
C THR A 64 -18.78 -14.61 1.50
N ARG A 65 -18.70 -14.43 0.17
CA ARG A 65 -17.60 -13.75 -0.49
C ARG A 65 -17.93 -12.27 -0.69
N LEU A 66 -17.14 -11.40 -0.09
CA LEU A 66 -17.24 -9.95 -0.20
C LEU A 66 -16.18 -9.44 -1.17
N ILE A 67 -16.55 -8.44 -1.97
CA ILE A 67 -15.68 -7.74 -2.90
C ILE A 67 -15.83 -6.27 -2.62
N ASP A 68 -14.72 -5.57 -2.47
CA ASP A 68 -14.69 -4.12 -2.36
C ASP A 68 -13.51 -3.56 -3.14
N ASN A 69 -13.70 -2.38 -3.71
CA ASN A 69 -12.69 -1.68 -4.46
C ASN A 69 -12.65 -0.21 -4.02
N ALA A 70 -11.45 0.33 -3.83
CA ALA A 70 -11.27 1.73 -3.46
C ALA A 70 -10.27 2.43 -4.39
N LEU A 71 -10.63 3.60 -4.90
CA LEU A 71 -9.68 4.49 -5.58
C LEU A 71 -8.80 5.19 -4.54
N ILE A 72 -7.48 5.08 -4.71
CA ILE A 72 -6.47 5.59 -3.79
C ILE A 72 -5.49 6.45 -4.56
N GLU A 73 -5.12 7.60 -3.99
CA GLU A 73 -4.04 8.43 -4.52
C GLU A 73 -2.70 8.00 -3.91
N LEU A 74 -1.83 7.37 -4.70
CA LEU A 74 -0.47 7.08 -4.27
C LEU A 74 0.35 8.36 -4.33
N ARG A 75 1.01 8.70 -3.22
CA ARG A 75 2.02 9.77 -3.18
C ARG A 75 3.39 9.15 -3.06
N ARG A 76 4.35 9.68 -3.82
CA ARG A 76 5.76 9.35 -3.57
C ARG A 76 6.12 9.73 -2.13
N PRO A 77 6.91 8.90 -1.42
CA PRO A 77 7.50 9.32 -0.17
C PRO A 77 8.36 10.57 -0.42
N SER A 78 8.18 11.61 0.39
CA SER A 78 8.98 12.82 0.30
C SER A 78 10.46 12.48 0.52
N PRO A 79 11.39 12.89 -0.36
CA PRO A 79 12.82 12.70 -0.14
C PRO A 79 13.27 13.66 0.98
N GLY A 80 13.18 13.22 2.24
CA GLY A 80 13.56 14.06 3.38
C GLY A 80 13.16 13.57 4.77
N ALA A 81 12.27 12.57 4.89
CA ALA A 81 11.96 11.98 6.18
C ALA A 81 13.11 11.06 6.64
N ARG A 82 14.16 11.63 7.23
CA ARG A 82 15.12 10.86 8.01
C ARG A 82 14.38 10.31 9.25
N PRO A 83 14.30 8.98 9.44
CA PRO A 83 13.84 8.46 10.73
C PRO A 83 14.90 8.80 11.78
N GLY A 84 14.58 9.69 12.72
CA GLY A 84 15.38 9.89 13.94
C GLY A 84 16.07 11.24 14.16
N ALA A 85 15.53 12.38 13.71
CA ALA A 85 15.98 13.70 14.21
C ALA A 85 15.18 14.14 15.44
N GLY A 86 15.17 13.32 16.49
CA GLY A 86 14.75 13.70 17.83
C GLY A 86 16.00 13.88 18.69
N THR A 87 16.03 14.95 19.50
CA THR A 87 17.05 15.32 20.51
C THR A 87 18.41 15.81 19.98
N ALA A 88 18.43 17.02 19.43
CA ALA A 88 19.61 17.87 19.59
C ALA A 88 19.48 18.64 20.91
N THR A 89 20.09 18.12 21.97
CA THR A 89 20.40 18.88 23.18
C THR A 89 21.24 20.09 22.77
N PRO A 90 20.84 21.35 23.05
CA PRO A 90 21.70 22.49 22.76
C PRO A 90 22.94 22.44 23.67
N PRO A 91 24.15 22.69 23.15
CA PRO A 91 25.36 22.75 23.98
C PRO A 91 25.28 23.98 24.90
N GLY A 92 25.66 23.76 26.15
CA GLY A 92 25.57 24.76 27.21
C GLY A 92 26.53 25.95 27.07
N LEU A 93 26.20 26.96 27.87
CA LEU A 93 27.04 28.05 28.38
C LEU A 93 27.57 29.10 27.39
N ARG A 94 26.99 30.30 27.47
CA ARG A 94 27.77 31.53 27.60
C ARG A 94 27.41 32.24 28.89
N LEU A 95 28.41 32.31 29.77
CA LEU A 95 28.53 33.30 30.83
C LEU A 95 28.89 34.62 30.15
N ASP A 96 28.12 35.68 30.39
CA ASP A 96 28.59 37.05 30.17
C ASP A 96 27.93 37.96 31.23
N GLY A 97 28.78 38.58 32.07
CA GLY A 97 28.60 39.90 32.69
C GLY A 97 27.59 40.06 33.81
#